data_AF-A0A7W0PFR3-F1
#
_entry.id   AF-A0A7W0PFR3-F1
#
_cell.length_a   1.000
_cell.length_b   1.000
_cell.length_c   1.000
_cell.angle_alpha   90.00
_cell.angle_beta   90.00
_cell.angle_gamma   90.00
#
_symmetry.space_group_name_H-M   'P 1'
#
loop_
_entity.id
_entity.type
_entity.pdbx_description
1 polymer ?
#
loop_
_entity_poly.entity_id
_entity_poly.type
_entity_poly.pdbx_seq_one_letter_code
_entity_poly.pdbx_strand_id
1 'polypeptide(L)'
;MTVRSLAAVMLGLALVGGVSAGDGRSSAPLQDFPLFNAGERVDGLSLVAVLRREGTADFVSFVYGDCVAGDDAGCAPPVEVQVWPACRRHLGLYDEVLPGGAPPERITVRGVPALLFEDGTRLELETGRSTAVVFAGTRTRVLRIAAALRAVDGTVSPGRPLPQPTRGQEGGALDC
;
A
#
# COMPACT_ATOMS: atom_id res chain seq x y z
N MET A 1 -22.59 -72.35 -6.96
CA MET A 1 -23.78 -71.99 -7.76
C MET A 1 -24.68 -71.11 -6.90
N THR A 2 -25.12 -69.97 -7.46
CA THR A 2 -26.28 -69.12 -7.05
C THR A 2 -26.26 -68.54 -5.62
N VAL A 3 -25.84 -67.28 -5.38
CA VAL A 3 -26.47 -65.97 -5.67
C VAL A 3 -27.86 -65.80 -5.03
N ARG A 4 -27.99 -64.87 -4.07
CA ARG A 4 -28.94 -63.72 -4.07
C ARG A 4 -28.99 -63.06 -2.68
N SER A 5 -28.24 -61.98 -2.49
CA SER A 5 -28.54 -60.96 -1.46
C SER A 5 -29.28 -59.81 -2.13
N LEU A 6 -30.47 -59.49 -1.63
CA LEU A 6 -31.26 -58.32 -2.02
C LEU A 6 -30.61 -57.05 -1.46
N ALA A 7 -30.40 -56.08 -2.33
CA ALA A 7 -30.01 -54.72 -1.99
C ALA A 7 -31.21 -53.94 -1.46
N ALA A 8 -31.08 -53.34 -0.29
CA ALA A 8 -31.97 -52.30 0.20
C ALA A 8 -31.40 -50.93 -0.22
N VAL A 9 -32.14 -50.19 -1.03
CA VAL A 9 -31.82 -48.81 -1.42
C VAL A 9 -32.34 -47.88 -0.32
N MET A 10 -31.42 -47.35 0.50
CA MET A 10 -31.70 -46.26 1.43
C MET A 10 -31.55 -44.92 0.70
N LEU A 11 -32.69 -44.26 0.47
CA LEU A 11 -32.77 -42.90 -0.05
C LEU A 11 -32.52 -41.92 1.12
N GLY A 12 -31.27 -41.54 1.34
CA GLY A 12 -30.88 -40.52 2.31
C GLY A 12 -30.93 -39.12 1.67
N LEU A 13 -31.97 -38.36 1.99
CA LEU A 13 -32.07 -36.94 1.62
C LEU A 13 -31.27 -36.11 2.66
N ALA A 14 -30.05 -35.71 2.31
CA ALA A 14 -29.25 -34.80 3.12
C ALA A 14 -29.51 -33.35 2.70
N LEU A 15 -30.22 -32.59 3.53
CA LEU A 15 -30.31 -31.13 3.46
C LEU A 15 -28.99 -30.54 3.99
N VAL A 16 -28.07 -30.22 3.08
CA VAL A 16 -26.88 -29.41 3.42
C VAL A 16 -27.29 -27.95 3.34
N GLY A 17 -27.56 -27.33 4.50
CA GLY A 17 -27.64 -25.89 4.63
C GLY A 17 -26.25 -25.28 4.48
N GLY A 18 -25.91 -24.86 3.27
CA GLY A 18 -24.72 -24.06 3.01
C GLY A 18 -24.96 -22.61 3.45
N VAL A 19 -24.31 -22.19 4.53
CA VAL A 19 -24.03 -20.76 4.74
C VAL A 19 -22.95 -20.40 3.73
N SER A 20 -23.31 -19.62 2.71
CA SER A 20 -22.32 -19.00 1.83
C SER A 20 -21.64 -17.89 2.60
N ALA A 21 -20.53 -18.22 3.26
CA ALA A 21 -19.51 -17.22 3.58
C ALA A 21 -19.01 -16.68 2.24
N GLY A 22 -19.32 -15.42 1.95
CA GLY A 22 -18.84 -14.74 0.75
C GLY A 22 -17.31 -14.76 0.73
N ASP A 23 -16.75 -15.54 -0.18
CA ASP A 23 -15.32 -15.60 -0.43
C ASP A 23 -14.94 -14.28 -1.14
N GLY A 24 -14.62 -13.26 -0.34
CA GLY A 24 -14.28 -11.90 -0.77
C GLY A 24 -12.94 -11.80 -1.49
N ARG A 25 -12.58 -12.77 -2.33
CA ARG A 25 -11.46 -12.67 -3.25
C ARG A 25 -11.96 -12.02 -4.54
N SER A 26 -11.96 -10.68 -4.55
CA SER A 26 -12.03 -9.94 -5.80
C SER A 26 -10.82 -10.34 -6.66
N SER A 27 -11.08 -10.91 -7.83
CA SER A 27 -10.09 -11.26 -8.84
C SER A 27 -9.86 -10.13 -9.84
N ALA A 28 -10.16 -8.87 -9.46
CA ALA A 28 -9.78 -7.72 -10.27
C ALA A 28 -8.25 -7.68 -10.40
N PRO A 29 -7.70 -7.32 -11.58
CA PRO A 29 -6.26 -7.22 -11.74
C PRO A 29 -5.72 -6.25 -10.70
N LEU A 30 -4.89 -6.74 -9.78
CA LEU A 30 -4.02 -5.90 -9.00
C LEU A 30 -2.97 -5.34 -10.01
N GLN A 31 -2.94 -4.13 -10.56
CA GLN A 31 -3.48 -2.81 -10.24
C GLN A 31 -3.28 -1.86 -11.44
N ASP A 32 -3.99 -0.73 -11.47
CA ASP A 32 -3.81 0.33 -12.48
C ASP A 32 -2.47 1.09 -12.38
N PHE A 33 -1.72 0.89 -11.29
CA PHE A 33 -0.44 1.53 -11.02
C PHE A 33 0.54 0.62 -10.22
N PRO A 34 1.87 0.75 -10.40
CA PRO A 34 2.85 -0.06 -9.67
C PRO A 34 2.81 0.17 -8.16
N LEU A 35 2.83 -0.91 -7.37
CA LEU A 35 2.95 -0.80 -5.91
C LEU A 35 4.35 -0.97 -5.38
N PHE A 36 4.59 -0.27 -4.28
CA PHE A 36 5.83 -0.33 -3.52
C PHE A 36 5.54 -0.59 -2.04
N ASN A 37 6.27 -1.52 -1.45
CA ASN A 37 6.26 -1.77 0.00
C ASN A 37 7.70 -1.89 0.51
N ALA A 38 7.90 -2.05 1.82
CA ALA A 38 9.22 -2.28 2.41
C ALA A 38 9.53 -3.78 2.67
N GLY A 39 8.72 -4.69 2.12
CA GLY A 39 8.75 -6.14 2.34
C GLY A 39 7.92 -6.61 3.52
N GLU A 40 8.12 -7.85 3.96
CA GLU A 40 7.41 -8.46 5.09
C GLU A 40 7.85 -7.90 6.45
N ARG A 41 9.06 -7.35 6.54
CA ARG A 41 9.60 -6.72 7.74
C ARG A 41 10.48 -5.53 7.37
N VAL A 42 10.40 -4.47 8.15
CA VAL A 42 11.27 -3.30 8.02
C VAL A 42 11.46 -2.63 9.38
N ASP A 43 12.68 -2.22 9.67
CA ASP A 43 13.02 -1.57 10.95
C ASP A 43 12.55 -2.33 12.22
N GLY A 44 12.58 -3.66 12.17
CA GLY A 44 12.12 -4.52 13.26
C GLY A 44 10.58 -4.74 13.31
N LEU A 45 9.81 -4.03 12.50
CA LEU A 45 8.36 -4.11 12.43
C LEU A 45 7.91 -5.10 11.34
N SER A 46 6.90 -5.92 11.62
CA SER A 46 6.26 -6.82 10.64
C SER A 46 5.23 -6.05 9.81
N LEU A 47 5.02 -6.42 8.55
CA LEU A 47 3.82 -6.05 7.81
C LEU A 47 2.62 -6.74 8.47
N VAL A 48 1.66 -5.95 8.96
CA VAL A 48 0.49 -6.46 9.70
C VAL A 48 -0.82 -6.29 8.93
N ALA A 49 -0.88 -5.35 7.99
CA ALA A 49 -2.04 -5.16 7.13
C ALA A 49 -1.68 -4.61 5.75
N VAL A 50 -2.50 -5.00 4.76
CA VAL A 50 -2.55 -4.36 3.45
C VAL A 50 -3.99 -3.91 3.22
N LEU A 51 -4.20 -2.61 3.05
CA LEU A 51 -5.53 -2.01 2.96
C LEU A 51 -5.69 -1.30 1.63
N ARG A 52 -6.78 -1.59 0.91
CA ARG A 52 -7.18 -0.83 -0.28
C ARG A 52 -8.22 0.22 0.12
N ARG A 53 -7.98 1.47 -0.26
CA ARG A 53 -8.98 2.55 -0.24
C ARG A 53 -9.39 2.83 -1.68
N GLU A 54 -10.70 2.82 -1.92
CA GLU A 54 -11.32 3.10 -3.21
C GLU A 54 -12.22 4.34 -3.10
N GLY A 55 -12.60 4.90 -4.25
CA GLY A 55 -13.49 6.05 -4.35
C GLY A 55 -12.75 7.38 -4.36
N THR A 56 -13.06 8.28 -3.42
CA THR A 56 -12.47 9.63 -3.42
C THR A 56 -10.98 9.64 -3.09
N ALA A 57 -10.53 8.68 -2.28
CA ALA A 57 -9.13 8.40 -2.02
C ALA A 57 -8.78 7.03 -2.60
N ASP A 58 -7.93 7.02 -3.63
CA ASP A 58 -7.55 5.82 -4.36
C ASP A 58 -6.10 5.46 -4.05
N PHE A 59 -5.88 4.54 -3.10
CA PHE A 59 -4.53 4.12 -2.71
C PHE A 59 -4.50 2.72 -2.09
N VAL A 60 -3.30 2.14 -2.01
CA VAL A 60 -3.02 0.94 -1.23
C VAL A 60 -2.08 1.29 -0.09
N SER A 61 -2.41 0.86 1.12
CA SER A 61 -1.63 1.08 2.33
C SER A 61 -1.01 -0.22 2.82
N PHE A 62 0.29 -0.18 3.13
CA PHE A 62 1.05 -1.22 3.80
C PHE A 62 1.38 -0.76 5.21
N VAL A 63 0.83 -1.45 6.21
CA VAL A 63 0.93 -1.06 7.62
C VAL A 63 1.93 -1.95 8.34
N TYR A 64 2.89 -1.33 9.02
CA TYR A 64 3.99 -2.02 9.68
C TYR A 64 3.99 -1.79 11.19
N GLY A 65 3.93 -2.90 11.92
CA GLY A 65 3.80 -2.91 13.38
C GLY A 65 2.37 -2.68 13.85
N ASP A 66 2.08 -3.24 15.01
CA ASP A 66 0.79 -3.03 15.66
C ASP A 66 0.78 -1.74 16.46
N CYS A 67 -0.42 -1.24 16.68
CA CYS A 67 -0.67 -0.17 17.61
C CYS A 67 -1.86 -0.55 18.49
N VAL A 68 -1.69 -0.37 19.80
CA VAL A 68 -2.75 -0.59 20.80
C VAL A 68 -3.13 0.77 21.32
N ALA A 69 -4.38 1.17 21.10
CA ALA A 69 -4.90 2.41 21.64
C ALA A 69 -4.98 2.30 23.18
N GLY A 70 -4.43 3.29 23.88
CA GLY A 70 -4.51 3.37 25.34
C GLY A 70 -5.83 3.99 25.83
N ASP A 71 -6.58 4.60 24.93
CA ASP A 71 -7.83 5.32 25.16
C ASP A 71 -8.71 5.29 23.89
N ASP A 72 -9.83 6.02 23.93
CA ASP A 72 -10.78 6.12 22.81
C ASP A 72 -10.26 6.95 21.63
N ALA A 73 -9.06 7.54 21.71
CA ALA A 73 -8.51 8.38 20.64
C ALA A 73 -7.98 7.57 19.44
N GLY A 74 -8.04 6.24 19.53
CA GLY A 74 -7.39 5.35 18.56
C GLY A 74 -5.87 5.52 18.61
N CYS A 75 -5.17 4.86 17.69
CA CYS A 75 -3.74 5.05 17.63
C CYS A 75 -3.19 4.83 16.22
N ALA A 76 -2.17 5.61 15.87
CA ALA A 76 -1.53 5.54 14.56
C ALA A 76 -0.52 4.38 14.54
N PRO A 77 -0.45 3.62 13.44
CA PRO A 77 0.56 2.59 13.31
C PRO A 77 1.97 3.19 13.32
N PRO A 78 2.99 2.46 13.79
CA PRO A 78 4.36 2.97 13.84
C PRO A 78 4.92 3.39 12.47
N VAL A 79 4.53 2.68 11.41
CA VAL A 79 4.91 2.94 10.02
C VAL A 79 3.74 2.61 9.09
N GLU A 80 3.50 3.49 8.13
CA GLU A 80 2.57 3.27 7.02
C GLU A 80 3.23 3.66 5.69
N VAL A 81 3.10 2.81 4.68
CA VAL A 81 3.46 3.15 3.30
C VAL A 81 2.19 3.14 2.46
N GLN A 82 1.75 4.32 2.02
CA GLN A 82 0.65 4.45 1.08
C GLN A 82 1.21 4.58 -0.34
N VAL A 83 0.52 4.00 -1.30
CA VAL A 83 0.86 4.13 -2.72
C VAL A 83 -0.37 4.59 -3.47
N TRP A 84 -0.21 5.74 -4.10
CA TRP A 84 -1.24 6.43 -4.86
C TRP A 84 -0.94 6.35 -6.35
N PRO A 85 -1.95 6.34 -7.23
CA PRO A 85 -1.73 6.63 -8.64
C PRO A 85 -1.24 8.07 -8.78
N ALA A 86 -0.22 8.26 -9.61
CA ALA A 86 0.45 9.54 -9.81
C ALA A 86 -0.50 10.67 -10.28
N CYS A 87 -1.55 10.32 -11.03
CA CYS A 87 -2.55 11.28 -11.49
C CYS A 87 -3.43 11.85 -10.35
N ARG A 88 -3.51 11.18 -9.19
CA ARG A 88 -4.27 11.64 -8.02
C ARG A 88 -3.40 12.33 -6.98
N ARG A 89 -2.11 11.97 -6.92
CA ARG A 89 -1.16 12.51 -5.96
C ARG A 89 0.19 12.69 -6.63
N HIS A 90 0.66 13.93 -6.69
CA HIS A 90 1.94 14.31 -7.29
C HIS A 90 2.53 15.50 -6.53
N LEU A 91 3.84 15.71 -6.67
CA LEU A 91 4.56 16.72 -5.88
C LEU A 91 4.23 18.15 -6.29
N GLY A 92 3.79 18.37 -7.53
CA GLY A 92 3.33 19.69 -8.01
C GLY A 92 2.08 20.22 -7.31
N LEU A 93 1.35 19.37 -6.56
CA LEU A 93 0.30 19.82 -5.64
C LEU A 93 0.84 20.78 -4.55
N TYR A 94 2.15 20.80 -4.35
CA TYR A 94 2.84 21.57 -3.32
C TYR A 94 3.71 22.70 -3.88
N ASP A 95 3.64 22.98 -5.18
CA ASP A 95 4.41 24.07 -5.78
C ASP A 95 3.91 25.45 -5.32
N GLU A 96 2.63 25.54 -4.94
CA GLU A 96 2.05 26.74 -4.33
C GLU A 96 2.08 26.62 -2.80
N VAL A 97 3.01 27.33 -2.17
CA VAL A 97 3.07 27.41 -0.70
C VAL A 97 1.93 28.30 -0.20
N LEU A 98 1.03 27.73 0.61
CA LEU A 98 -0.02 28.51 1.26
C LEU A 98 0.58 29.61 2.15
N PRO A 99 -0.04 30.80 2.25
CA PRO A 99 0.42 31.86 3.13
C PRO A 99 0.62 31.37 4.57
N GLY A 100 1.84 31.49 5.10
CA GLY A 100 2.18 31.06 6.46
C GLY A 100 2.70 29.63 6.58
N GLY A 101 2.72 28.84 5.50
CA GLY A 101 3.38 27.53 5.45
C GLY A 101 4.87 27.64 5.14
N ALA A 102 5.70 26.79 5.76
CA ALA A 102 7.04 26.55 5.25
C ALA A 102 6.96 25.61 4.03
N PRO A 103 7.72 25.86 2.95
CA PRO A 103 7.79 24.90 1.85
C PRO A 103 8.34 23.55 2.37
N PRO A 104 7.86 22.42 1.83
CA PRO A 104 8.45 21.13 2.17
C PRO A 104 9.89 21.05 1.67
N GLU A 105 10.72 20.29 2.38
CA GLU A 105 12.11 20.10 1.99
C GLU A 105 12.18 19.15 0.77
N ARG A 106 12.83 19.60 -0.29
CA ARG A 106 13.06 18.79 -1.49
C ARG A 106 14.31 17.94 -1.33
N ILE A 107 14.19 16.63 -1.57
CA ILE A 107 15.32 15.69 -1.54
C ILE A 107 15.25 14.71 -2.72
N THR A 108 16.29 13.90 -2.87
CA THR A 108 16.30 12.76 -3.80
C THR A 108 16.41 11.46 -3.01
N VAL A 109 15.53 10.49 -3.29
CA VAL A 109 15.62 9.14 -2.73
C VAL A 109 15.83 8.16 -3.86
N ARG A 110 16.94 7.41 -3.85
CA ARG A 110 17.22 6.36 -4.85
C ARG A 110 17.06 6.80 -6.31
N GLY A 111 17.41 8.07 -6.57
CA GLY A 111 17.38 8.68 -7.89
C GLY A 111 16.06 9.30 -8.31
N VAL A 112 15.03 9.32 -7.45
CA VAL A 112 13.74 9.95 -7.76
C VAL A 112 13.45 11.16 -6.86
N PRO A 113 12.69 12.16 -7.33
CA PRO A 113 12.33 13.33 -6.53
C PRO A 113 11.44 12.94 -5.36
N ALA A 114 11.64 13.63 -4.24
CA ALA A 114 10.84 13.45 -3.03
C ALA A 114 10.71 14.76 -2.24
N LEU A 115 9.65 14.84 -1.43
CA LEU A 115 9.38 15.92 -0.49
C LEU A 115 9.28 15.37 0.92
N LEU A 116 9.88 16.07 1.88
CA LEU A 116 9.73 15.82 3.31
C LEU A 116 8.78 16.86 3.93
N PHE A 117 7.87 16.36 4.76
CA PHE A 117 6.87 17.14 5.48
C PHE A 117 6.93 16.83 6.98
N GLU A 118 6.28 17.67 7.78
CA GLU A 118 6.12 17.48 9.23
C GLU A 118 7.44 17.12 9.93
N ASP A 119 8.44 17.97 9.79
CA ASP A 119 9.80 17.77 10.35
C ASP A 119 10.46 16.44 9.91
N GLY A 120 10.04 15.95 8.75
CA GLY A 120 10.52 14.74 8.10
C GLY A 120 9.83 13.45 8.56
N THR A 121 8.73 13.53 9.32
CA THR A 121 7.93 12.36 9.72
C THR A 121 7.02 11.83 8.61
N ARG A 122 6.91 12.57 7.51
CA ARG A 122 6.31 12.12 6.27
C ARG A 122 7.21 12.42 5.08
N LEU A 123 7.30 11.45 4.19
CA LEU A 123 7.98 11.59 2.90
C LEU A 123 7.04 11.19 1.78
N GLU A 124 7.07 11.96 0.69
CA GLU A 124 6.43 11.61 -0.56
C GLU A 124 7.48 11.50 -1.63
N LEU A 125 7.50 10.40 -2.38
CA LEU A 125 8.38 10.24 -3.53
C LEU A 125 7.59 9.77 -4.75
N GLU A 126 8.01 10.24 -5.92
CA GLU A 126 7.41 9.87 -7.19
C GLU A 126 8.21 8.76 -7.85
N THR A 127 7.54 7.72 -8.31
CA THR A 127 8.22 6.61 -8.98
C THR A 127 7.31 5.89 -9.97
N GLY A 128 7.77 5.74 -11.21
CA GLY A 128 6.97 5.12 -12.28
C GLY A 128 5.68 5.90 -12.53
N ARG A 129 4.52 5.28 -12.27
CA ARG A 129 3.18 5.93 -12.34
C ARG A 129 2.53 6.04 -10.96
N SER A 130 3.34 6.05 -9.92
CA SER A 130 2.88 6.03 -8.54
C SER A 130 3.56 7.10 -7.70
N THR A 131 2.90 7.48 -6.62
CA THR A 131 3.48 8.28 -5.55
C THR A 131 3.44 7.46 -4.27
N ALA A 132 4.61 7.15 -3.73
CA ALA A 132 4.74 6.44 -2.47
C ALA A 132 4.86 7.46 -1.34
N VAL A 133 3.98 7.36 -0.36
CA VAL A 133 3.95 8.19 0.84
C VAL A 133 4.36 7.33 2.03
N VAL A 134 5.40 7.73 2.73
CA VAL A 134 5.94 7.03 3.90
C VAL A 134 5.67 7.89 5.13
N PHE A 135 4.90 7.35 6.07
CA PHE A 135 4.68 7.92 7.40
C PHE A 135 5.46 7.13 8.44
N ALA A 136 6.21 7.82 9.30
CA ALA A 136 6.82 7.22 10.48
C ALA A 136 7.17 8.29 11.54
N GLY A 137 7.25 7.90 12.80
CA GLY A 137 7.48 8.85 13.90
C GLY A 137 8.81 9.61 13.90
N THR A 138 9.76 9.32 12.99
CA THR A 138 11.02 10.06 12.87
C THR A 138 11.52 10.11 11.43
N ARG A 139 12.23 11.19 11.06
CA ARG A 139 12.91 11.33 9.78
C ARG A 139 13.86 10.18 9.45
N THR A 140 14.65 9.75 10.44
CA THR A 140 15.58 8.63 10.25
C THR A 140 14.84 7.33 9.88
N ARG A 141 13.70 7.06 10.52
CA ARG A 141 12.87 5.91 10.18
C ARG A 141 12.27 6.06 8.79
N VAL A 142 11.67 7.20 8.47
CA VAL A 142 11.12 7.49 7.13
C VAL A 142 12.13 7.21 6.02
N LEU A 143 13.35 7.74 6.14
CA LEU A 143 14.41 7.53 5.14
C LEU A 143 14.87 6.06 5.07
N ARG A 144 14.90 5.35 6.19
CA ARG A 144 15.20 3.90 6.23
C ARG A 144 14.12 3.08 5.51
N ILE A 145 12.84 3.40 5.73
CA ILE A 145 11.73 2.75 5.03
C ILE A 145 11.80 3.05 3.53
N ALA A 146 12.02 4.30 3.14
CA ALA A 146 12.11 4.72 1.74
C ALA A 146 13.28 4.02 1.01
N ALA A 147 14.43 3.84 1.69
CA ALA A 147 15.56 3.09 1.16
C ALA A 147 15.24 1.59 0.93
N ALA A 148 14.35 1.03 1.75
CA ALA A 148 13.93 -0.37 1.71
C ALA A 148 12.78 -0.66 0.72
N LEU A 149 12.21 0.37 0.08
CA LEU A 149 11.09 0.18 -0.85
C LEU A 149 11.43 -0.83 -1.96
N ARG A 150 10.46 -1.65 -2.33
CA ARG A 150 10.54 -2.64 -3.40
C ARG A 150 9.22 -2.71 -4.13
N ALA A 151 9.27 -2.99 -5.42
CA ALA A 151 8.04 -3.22 -6.17
C ALA A 151 7.42 -4.55 -5.73
N VAL A 152 6.09 -4.57 -5.56
CA VAL A 152 5.36 -5.77 -5.12
C VAL A 152 5.45 -6.90 -6.15
N ASP A 153 5.55 -6.56 -7.44
CA ASP A 153 5.73 -7.50 -8.54
C ASP A 153 7.17 -8.02 -8.69
N GLY A 154 8.10 -7.57 -7.84
CA GLY A 154 9.50 -7.98 -7.86
C GLY A 154 10.37 -7.28 -8.91
N THR A 155 9.84 -6.33 -9.69
CA THR A 155 10.62 -5.62 -10.72
C THR A 155 11.69 -4.69 -10.14
N VAL A 156 11.54 -4.28 -8.88
CA VAL A 156 12.46 -3.36 -8.20
C VAL A 156 12.83 -3.91 -6.82
N SER A 157 14.10 -4.22 -6.62
CA SER A 157 14.64 -4.69 -5.33
C SER A 157 15.04 -3.53 -4.40
N PRO A 158 15.10 -3.75 -3.07
CA PRO A 158 15.64 -2.77 -2.13
C PRO A 158 17.06 -2.30 -2.51
N GLY A 159 17.37 -1.02 -2.28
CA GLY A 159 18.68 -0.42 -2.56
C GLY A 159 19.03 -0.21 -4.04
N ARG A 160 18.25 -0.73 -4.99
CA ARG A 160 18.40 -0.42 -6.43
C ARG A 160 17.79 0.95 -6.75
N PRO A 161 18.12 1.62 -7.86
CA PRO A 161 17.38 2.82 -8.26
C PRO A 161 15.87 2.55 -8.36
N LEU A 162 15.04 3.53 -7.96
CA LEU A 162 13.60 3.47 -8.21
C LEU A 162 13.31 3.87 -9.67
N PRO A 163 12.23 3.34 -10.29
CA PRO A 163 11.79 3.80 -11.60
C PRO A 163 11.58 5.30 -11.61
N GLN A 164 12.12 5.98 -12.62
CA GLN A 164 11.92 7.42 -12.78
C GLN A 164 10.42 7.74 -12.90
N PRO A 165 9.96 8.90 -12.37
CA PRO A 165 8.58 9.35 -12.58
C PRO A 165 8.25 9.41 -14.07
N THR A 166 7.02 9.06 -14.41
CA THR A 166 6.52 9.21 -15.77
C THR A 166 6.48 10.68 -16.13
N ARG A 167 6.87 11.03 -17.36
CA ARG A 167 6.83 12.42 -17.82
C ARG A 167 5.43 13.03 -17.58
N GLY A 168 5.39 14.20 -16.96
CA GLY A 168 4.15 14.90 -16.62
C GLY A 168 3.59 14.58 -15.23
N GLN A 169 4.14 13.58 -14.52
CA GLN A 169 3.76 13.26 -13.15
C GLN A 169 3.94 14.45 -12.21
N GLU A 170 5.13 15.04 -12.15
CA GLU A 170 5.46 16.14 -11.24
C GLU A 170 4.42 17.28 -11.34
N GLY A 171 3.96 17.61 -12.55
CA GLY A 171 2.97 18.66 -12.81
C GLY A 171 1.51 18.21 -12.82
N GLY A 172 1.18 16.96 -12.50
CA GLY A 172 -0.20 16.45 -12.48
C GLY A 172 -0.84 16.26 -13.85
N ALA A 173 -0.04 16.11 -14.91
CA ALA A 173 -0.51 16.00 -16.29
C ALA A 173 -0.84 14.57 -16.73
N LEU A 174 -1.01 13.64 -15.79
CA LEU A 174 -1.34 12.24 -16.08
C LEU A 174 -2.84 12.01 -15.98
N ASP A 175 -3.39 11.22 -16.90
CA ASP A 175 -4.78 10.78 -16.82
C ASP A 175 -4.96 9.64 -15.81
N CYS A 176 -6.08 9.72 -15.07
CA CYS A 176 -6.74 8.60 -14.40
C CYS A 176 -7.94 8.19 -15.28
#